data_AF-D3FDT5-F1
#
_entry.id   AF-D3FDT5-F1
#
_cell.length_a   1.000
_cell.length_b   1.000
_cell.length_c   1.000
_cell.angle_alpha   90.00
_cell.angle_beta   90.00
_cell.angle_gamma   90.00
#
_symmetry.space_group_name_H-M   'P 1'
#
loop_
_entity.id
_entity.type
_entity.pdbx_description
1 polymer ?
#
loop_
_entity_poly.entity_id
_entity_poly.type
_entity_poly.pdbx_seq_one_letter_code
_entity_poly.pdbx_strand_id
1 'polypeptide(L)'
;MSRHRWTAAAAATLLAAALVAAPANAARTATPKETAALTRAIFSSPVAGIDTVAHKKYRVTGTKISTVSRSWATATITPRKRYADTLQGGYAIAVQPAGTRQWVVVDFGSSMVGCGIAPNSVVADLLGVKPTADVCPDGEGVS
;
A
#
# COMPACT_ATOMS: atom_id res chain seq x y z
N MET A 1 -51.00 6.80 -56.32
CA MET A 1 -50.10 6.34 -57.40
C MET A 1 -48.66 6.35 -56.89
N SER A 2 -47.94 5.27 -57.16
CA SER A 2 -46.49 5.10 -57.20
C SER A 2 -45.62 5.28 -55.94
N ARG A 3 -44.91 4.18 -55.66
CA ARG A 3 -43.89 3.90 -54.66
C ARG A 3 -42.60 4.65 -55.00
N HIS A 4 -41.76 4.99 -54.02
CA HIS A 4 -40.31 4.83 -54.15
C HIS A 4 -39.68 4.37 -52.83
N ARG A 5 -39.08 3.18 -52.92
CA ARG A 5 -38.18 2.58 -51.93
C ARG A 5 -36.81 3.23 -52.09
N TRP A 6 -36.16 3.57 -50.98
CA TRP A 6 -34.70 3.67 -50.92
C TRP A 6 -34.21 2.97 -49.66
N THR A 7 -33.69 1.76 -49.85
CA THR A 7 -32.77 1.08 -48.94
C THR A 7 -31.36 1.48 -49.32
N ALA A 8 -30.59 2.04 -48.38
CA ALA A 8 -29.13 2.02 -48.46
C ALA A 8 -28.56 1.94 -47.05
N ALA A 9 -27.85 0.84 -46.80
CA ALA A 9 -27.20 0.47 -45.56
C ALA A 9 -25.90 1.24 -45.34
N ALA A 10 -25.48 1.40 -44.07
CA ALA A 10 -24.07 1.61 -43.75
C ALA A 10 -23.72 1.14 -42.33
N ALA A 11 -23.15 -0.06 -42.29
CA ALA A 11 -22.11 -0.57 -41.39
C ALA A 11 -22.13 -0.18 -39.89
N ALA A 12 -22.52 -1.15 -39.07
CA ALA A 12 -22.15 -1.21 -37.67
C ALA A 12 -20.67 -1.62 -37.53
N THR A 13 -19.78 -0.68 -37.24
CA THR A 13 -18.45 -0.97 -36.70
C THR A 13 -18.51 -0.95 -35.17
N LEU A 14 -18.76 -2.11 -34.57
CA LEU A 14 -18.50 -2.32 -33.14
C LEU A 14 -16.97 -2.38 -32.95
N LEU A 15 -16.34 -1.26 -32.59
CA LEU A 15 -15.00 -1.27 -32.03
C LEU A 15 -15.08 -1.94 -30.65
N ALA A 16 -14.75 -3.23 -30.59
CA ALA A 16 -14.43 -3.90 -29.34
C ALA A 16 -13.08 -3.37 -28.83
N ALA A 17 -13.12 -2.25 -28.09
CA ALA A 17 -11.98 -1.81 -27.31
C ALA A 17 -11.76 -2.82 -26.18
N ALA A 18 -10.94 -3.83 -26.44
CA ALA A 18 -10.38 -4.69 -25.39
C ALA A 18 -9.48 -3.83 -24.51
N LEU A 19 -10.06 -3.21 -23.47
CA LEU A 19 -9.34 -2.66 -22.35
C LEU A 19 -8.58 -3.82 -21.70
N VAL A 20 -7.32 -4.00 -22.07
CA VAL A 20 -6.38 -4.79 -21.29
C VAL A 20 -6.18 -4.00 -19.99
N ALA A 21 -7.04 -4.24 -19.01
CA ALA A 21 -6.81 -3.81 -17.65
C ALA A 21 -5.56 -4.55 -17.20
N ALA A 22 -4.40 -3.89 -17.30
CA ALA A 22 -3.19 -4.37 -16.66
C ALA A 22 -3.55 -4.70 -15.21
N PRO A 23 -3.11 -5.85 -14.66
CA PRO A 23 -3.32 -6.12 -13.25
C PRO A 23 -2.60 -5.00 -12.49
N ALA A 24 -3.37 -4.06 -11.96
CA ALA A 24 -2.86 -3.03 -11.08
C ALA A 24 -2.51 -3.74 -9.76
N ASN A 25 -1.35 -4.41 -9.74
CA ASN A 25 -0.65 -4.86 -8.53
C ASN A 25 -0.09 -3.63 -7.81
N ALA A 26 -1.00 -2.72 -7.47
CA ALA A 26 -0.73 -1.55 -6.70
C ALA A 26 -1.55 -1.73 -5.44
N ALA A 27 -0.88 -1.82 -4.29
CA ALA A 27 -1.55 -1.88 -3.01
C ALA A 27 -2.68 -0.86 -2.94
N ARG A 28 -3.84 -1.31 -2.44
CA ARG A 28 -5.02 -0.47 -2.39
C ARG A 28 -4.92 0.50 -1.22
N THR A 29 -5.56 1.65 -1.37
CA THR A 29 -5.78 2.56 -0.25
C THR A 29 -6.57 1.85 0.85
N ALA A 30 -6.12 2.02 2.10
CA ALA A 30 -6.84 1.51 3.25
C ALA A 30 -8.16 2.27 3.46
N THR A 31 -9.21 1.56 3.86
CA THR A 31 -10.47 2.19 4.30
C THR A 31 -10.26 3.02 5.57
N PRO A 32 -11.19 3.92 5.95
CA PRO A 32 -11.08 4.68 7.20
C PRO A 32 -10.96 3.79 8.45
N LYS A 33 -11.70 2.66 8.48
CA LYS A 33 -11.65 1.71 9.60
C LYS A 33 -10.29 1.01 9.69
N GLU A 34 -9.73 0.60 8.56
CA GLU A 34 -8.38 -0.01 8.49
C GLU A 34 -7.31 1.00 8.88
N THR A 35 -7.41 2.23 8.38
CA THR A 35 -6.49 3.33 8.74
C THR A 35 -6.49 3.61 10.24
N ALA A 36 -7.67 3.65 10.87
CA ALA A 36 -7.77 3.83 12.32
C ALA A 36 -7.18 2.64 13.09
N ALA A 37 -7.37 1.41 12.60
CA ALA A 37 -6.80 0.21 13.22
C ALA A 37 -5.27 0.18 13.10
N LEU A 38 -4.71 0.48 11.93
CA LEU A 38 -3.27 0.60 11.70
C LEU A 38 -2.65 1.72 12.54
N THR A 39 -3.32 2.88 12.61
CA THR A 39 -2.87 4.01 13.44
C THR A 39 -2.73 3.61 14.90
N ARG A 40 -3.72 2.89 15.46
CA ARG A 40 -3.64 2.39 16.83
C ARG A 40 -2.49 1.40 17.01
N ALA A 41 -2.33 0.45 16.09
CA ALA A 41 -1.25 -0.53 16.14
C ALA A 41 0.14 0.14 16.12
N ILE A 42 0.32 1.18 15.29
CA ILE A 42 1.55 1.97 15.23
C ILE A 42 1.80 2.71 16.55
N PHE A 43 0.79 3.38 17.08
CA PHE A 43 0.91 4.15 18.33
C PHE A 43 1.23 3.29 19.55
N SER A 44 0.85 2.02 19.55
CA SER A 44 1.14 1.06 20.62
C SER A 44 2.32 0.14 20.33
N SER A 45 3.00 0.31 19.20
CA SER A 45 4.06 -0.62 18.78
C SER A 45 5.36 -0.32 19.52
N PRO A 46 6.02 -1.32 20.13
CA PRO A 46 7.36 -1.14 20.68
C PRO A 46 8.46 -1.17 19.59
N VAL A 47 8.12 -1.51 18.34
CA VAL A 47 9.09 -1.64 17.24
C VAL A 47 9.80 -0.30 17.03
N ALA A 48 11.12 -0.32 17.07
CA ALA A 48 11.99 0.85 16.94
C ALA A 48 11.64 2.01 17.89
N GLY A 49 11.03 1.71 19.05
CA GLY A 49 10.70 2.69 20.10
C GLY A 49 9.67 3.74 19.69
N ILE A 50 8.85 3.49 18.66
CA ILE A 50 7.87 4.46 18.14
C ILE A 50 6.77 4.80 19.17
N ASP A 51 6.49 3.90 20.11
CA ASP A 51 5.61 4.09 21.27
C ASP A 51 6.13 5.15 22.26
N THR A 52 7.45 5.35 22.34
CA THR A 52 8.06 6.38 23.20
C THR A 52 7.92 7.79 22.62
N VAL A 53 7.67 7.91 21.32
CA VAL A 53 7.45 9.19 20.65
C VAL A 53 6.01 9.63 20.86
N ALA A 54 5.81 10.75 21.56
CA ALA A 54 4.48 11.29 21.79
C ALA A 54 3.67 11.45 20.48
N HIS A 55 2.53 10.77 20.38
CA HIS A 55 1.72 10.66 19.14
C HIS A 55 1.31 12.01 18.55
N LYS A 56 1.21 13.06 19.39
CA LYS A 56 0.96 14.44 18.95
C LYS A 56 2.08 15.04 18.12
N LYS A 57 3.23 14.37 17.98
CA LYS A 57 4.39 14.85 17.21
C LYS A 57 4.40 14.40 15.76
N TYR A 58 3.67 13.35 15.41
CA TYR A 58 3.59 12.84 14.04
C TYR A 58 2.14 12.57 13.63
N ARG A 59 1.97 12.11 12.39
CA ARG A 59 0.72 11.63 11.82
C ARG A 59 1.00 10.31 11.10
N VAL A 60 0.07 9.38 11.18
CA VAL A 60 0.01 8.21 10.31
C VAL A 60 -0.77 8.61 9.07
N THR A 61 -0.17 8.47 7.90
CA THR A 61 -0.75 8.83 6.59
C THR A 61 -0.41 7.75 5.57
N GLY A 62 -0.90 7.89 4.32
CA GLY A 62 -0.48 7.02 3.22
C GLY A 62 -0.71 5.52 3.45
N THR A 63 -1.74 5.17 4.22
CA THR A 63 -2.03 3.78 4.60
C THR A 63 -2.48 2.97 3.38
N LYS A 64 -1.77 1.87 3.11
CA LYS A 64 -2.11 0.93 2.03
C LYS A 64 -2.19 -0.49 2.54
N ILE A 65 -3.05 -1.29 1.91
CA ILE A 65 -3.19 -2.72 2.14
C ILE A 65 -2.73 -3.44 0.88
N SER A 66 -1.90 -4.48 1.04
CA SER A 66 -1.42 -5.25 -0.10
C SER A 66 -2.58 -5.94 -0.83
N THR A 67 -2.56 -5.89 -2.15
CA THR A 67 -3.48 -6.62 -3.02
C THR A 67 -3.05 -8.07 -3.21
N VAL A 68 -1.74 -8.34 -3.14
CA VAL A 68 -1.16 -9.69 -3.20
C VAL A 68 -1.41 -10.48 -1.91
N SER A 69 -1.34 -9.82 -0.76
CA SER A 69 -1.74 -10.42 0.52
C SER A 69 -2.39 -9.40 1.45
N ARG A 70 -3.72 -9.53 1.63
CA ARG A 70 -4.50 -8.58 2.43
C ARG A 70 -4.19 -8.60 3.93
N SER A 71 -3.36 -9.54 4.38
CA SER A 71 -2.83 -9.56 5.74
C SER A 71 -1.64 -8.63 5.92
N TRP A 72 -1.18 -7.91 4.90
CA TRP A 72 -0.06 -6.99 4.98
C TRP A 72 -0.46 -5.57 4.62
N ALA A 73 0.17 -4.61 5.30
CA ALA A 73 -0.10 -3.20 5.15
C ALA A 73 1.17 -2.36 5.33
N THR A 74 1.14 -1.15 4.78
CA THR A 74 2.12 -0.10 5.07
C THR A 74 1.43 1.18 5.50
N ALA A 75 2.15 2.02 6.23
CA ALA A 75 1.75 3.39 6.53
C ALA A 75 2.97 4.31 6.54
N THR A 76 2.78 5.57 6.16
CA THR A 76 3.79 6.62 6.26
C THR A 76 3.65 7.37 7.59
N ILE A 77 4.77 7.49 8.30
CA ILE A 77 4.88 8.29 9.51
C ILE A 77 5.46 9.65 9.13
N THR A 78 4.62 10.68 9.23
CA THR A 78 4.98 12.04 8.84
C THR A 78 5.08 12.92 10.09
N PRO A 79 6.25 13.51 10.38
CA PRO A 79 6.39 14.52 11.42
C PRO A 79 5.42 15.67 11.16
N ARG A 80 4.80 16.20 12.21
CA ARG A 80 4.01 17.43 12.05
C ARG A 80 4.97 18.59 11.84
N LYS A 81 4.53 19.62 11.10
CA LYS A 81 5.34 20.80 10.74
C LYS A 81 6.20 21.34 11.88
N ARG A 82 5.65 21.48 13.09
CA ARG A 82 6.36 22.01 14.28
C ARG A 82 7.44 21.09 14.87
N TYR A 83 7.58 19.87 14.37
CA TYR A 83 8.56 18.88 14.81
C TYR A 83 9.40 18.33 13.65
N ALA A 84 9.24 18.87 12.43
CA ALA A 84 9.91 18.37 11.24
C ALA A 84 11.44 18.39 11.36
N ASP A 85 11.99 19.33 12.13
CA ASP A 85 13.44 19.45 12.36
C ASP A 85 13.96 18.53 13.48
N THR A 86 13.06 17.89 14.24
CA THR A 86 13.40 17.10 15.44
C THR A 86 13.02 15.63 15.33
N LEU A 87 12.18 15.29 14.36
CA LEU A 87 11.73 13.93 14.11
C LEU A 87 11.87 13.65 12.62
N GLN A 88 12.52 12.55 12.31
CA GLN A 88 12.53 12.01 10.96
C GLN A 88 11.19 11.29 10.69
N GLY A 89 10.70 11.41 9.46
CA GLY A 89 9.61 10.55 8.99
C GLY A 89 10.09 9.14 8.67
N GLY A 90 9.15 8.26 8.37
CA GLY A 90 9.47 6.89 8.01
C GLY A 90 8.26 6.11 7.51
N TYR A 91 8.44 4.81 7.39
CA TYR A 91 7.43 3.85 6.97
C TYR A 91 7.29 2.79 8.05
N ALA A 92 6.07 2.34 8.26
CA ALA A 92 5.77 1.16 9.07
C ALA A 92 5.28 0.05 8.15
N ILE A 93 5.68 -1.19 8.43
CA ILE A 93 5.09 -2.40 7.86
C ILE A 93 4.34 -3.13 8.97
N ALA A 94 3.10 -3.51 8.68
CA ALA A 94 2.27 -4.25 9.60
C ALA A 94 1.71 -5.51 8.95
N VAL A 95 1.55 -6.54 9.77
CA VAL A 95 0.88 -7.79 9.42
C VAL A 95 -0.36 -7.96 10.29
N GLN A 96 -1.39 -8.59 9.74
CA GLN A 96 -2.54 -9.10 10.47
C GLN A 96 -2.38 -10.62 10.58
N PRO A 97 -1.90 -11.15 11.71
CA PRO A 97 -1.68 -12.58 11.88
C PRO A 97 -2.94 -13.40 11.60
N ALA A 98 -2.77 -14.60 11.05
CA ALA A 98 -3.88 -15.48 10.70
C ALA A 98 -4.79 -15.75 11.91
N GLY A 99 -6.10 -15.74 11.67
CA GLY A 99 -7.10 -15.93 12.73
C GLY A 99 -7.33 -14.71 13.62
N THR A 100 -6.58 -13.62 13.43
CA THR A 100 -6.76 -12.37 14.19
C THR A 100 -7.39 -11.27 13.34
N ARG A 101 -7.82 -10.20 14.00
CA ARG A 101 -8.25 -8.94 13.35
C ARG A 101 -7.37 -7.76 13.74
N GLN A 102 -6.26 -8.02 14.40
CA GLN A 102 -5.37 -7.01 14.94
C GLN A 102 -4.16 -6.84 14.01
N TRP A 103 -3.79 -5.59 13.78
CA TRP A 103 -2.54 -5.26 13.09
C TRP A 103 -1.41 -5.27 14.10
N VAL A 104 -0.29 -5.87 13.70
CA VAL A 104 0.96 -5.89 14.45
C VAL A 104 2.01 -5.24 13.56
N VAL A 105 2.63 -4.17 14.03
CA VAL A 105 3.78 -3.58 13.33
C VAL A 105 4.96 -4.52 13.51
N VAL A 106 5.62 -4.86 12.41
CA VAL A 106 6.76 -5.78 12.39
C VAL A 106 8.05 -5.10 11.97
N ASP A 107 7.95 -3.93 11.34
CA ASP A 107 9.10 -3.13 10.98
C ASP A 107 8.76 -1.63 10.93
N PHE A 108 9.74 -0.80 11.25
CA PHE A 108 9.65 0.65 11.18
C PHE A 108 11.02 1.28 10.91
N GLY A 109 11.10 2.17 9.92
CA GLY A 109 12.33 2.87 9.59
C GLY A 109 12.18 3.81 8.40
N SER A 110 13.30 4.28 7.85
CA SER A 110 13.33 5.17 6.67
C SER A 110 13.92 4.50 5.43
N SER A 111 14.61 3.36 5.58
CA SER A 111 15.23 2.59 4.51
C SER A 111 15.03 1.10 4.78
N MET A 112 14.98 0.30 3.71
CA MET A 112 14.89 -1.18 3.76
C MET A 112 13.71 -1.73 4.58
N VAL A 113 12.68 -0.92 4.81
CA VAL A 113 11.54 -1.28 5.66
C VAL A 113 10.74 -2.41 5.02
N GLY A 114 10.59 -3.52 5.74
CA GLY A 114 9.90 -4.73 5.33
C GLY A 114 10.81 -5.75 4.65
N CYS A 115 12.06 -5.41 4.33
CA CYS A 115 13.01 -6.34 3.71
C CYS A 115 13.47 -7.41 4.71
N GLY A 116 13.51 -8.66 4.27
CA GLY A 116 13.80 -9.82 5.14
C GLY A 116 12.67 -10.22 6.10
N ILE A 117 11.57 -9.44 6.16
CA ILE A 117 10.43 -9.68 7.05
C ILE A 117 9.16 -10.02 6.26
N ALA A 118 8.81 -9.19 5.28
CA ALA A 118 7.68 -9.43 4.39
C ALA A 118 8.17 -10.12 3.10
N PRO A 119 7.35 -10.97 2.46
CA PRO A 119 7.67 -11.50 1.13
C PRO A 119 7.94 -10.36 0.13
N ASN A 120 8.95 -10.49 -0.74
CA ASN A 120 9.32 -9.45 -1.70
C ASN A 120 8.15 -9.01 -2.59
N SER A 121 7.24 -9.93 -2.95
CA SER A 121 6.03 -9.61 -3.71
C SER A 121 5.06 -8.68 -2.95
N VAL A 122 4.98 -8.81 -1.63
CA VAL A 122 4.20 -7.93 -0.76
C VAL A 122 4.86 -6.56 -0.66
N VAL A 123 6.17 -6.51 -0.42
CA VAL A 123 6.91 -5.23 -0.36
C VAL A 123 6.77 -4.48 -1.67
N ALA A 124 6.97 -5.15 -2.80
CA ALA A 124 6.83 -4.57 -4.13
C ALA A 124 5.43 -3.99 -4.37
N ASP A 125 4.38 -4.74 -4.02
CA ASP A 125 2.99 -4.31 -4.16
C ASP A 125 2.66 -3.10 -3.24
N LEU A 126 3.13 -3.09 -1.99
CA LEU A 126 2.96 -1.97 -1.06
C LEU A 126 3.66 -0.69 -1.53
N LEU A 127 4.85 -0.82 -2.12
CA LEU A 127 5.62 0.28 -2.68
C LEU A 127 5.12 0.70 -4.08
N GLY A 128 4.31 -0.12 -4.75
CA GLY A 128 3.84 0.13 -6.10
C GLY A 128 4.94 -0.03 -7.16
N VAL A 129 5.90 -0.91 -6.91
CA VAL A 129 7.01 -1.24 -7.81
C VAL A 129 6.86 -2.67 -8.34
N LYS A 130 7.58 -2.99 -9.41
CA LYS A 130 7.63 -4.39 -9.89
C LYS A 130 8.40 -5.25 -8.87
N PRO A 131 7.97 -6.48 -8.59
CA PRO A 131 8.73 -7.40 -7.77
C PRO A 131 9.99 -7.82 -8.53
N THR A 132 11.10 -7.14 -8.27
CA THR A 132 12.44 -7.51 -8.72
C THR A 132 13.30 -7.88 -7.52
N ALA A 133 14.45 -8.52 -7.76
CA ALA A 133 15.42 -8.81 -6.71
C ALA A 133 15.93 -7.52 -6.02
N ASP A 134 15.81 -6.36 -6.69
CA ASP A 134 16.29 -5.08 -6.18
C ASP A 134 15.35 -4.41 -5.16
N VAL A 135 14.08 -4.87 -5.03
CA VAL A 135 13.15 -4.28 -4.05
C VAL A 135 13.66 -4.46 -2.63
N CYS A 136 14.26 -5.61 -2.38
CA CYS A 136 14.97 -5.95 -1.16
C CYS A 136 16.20 -6.77 -1.56
N PRO A 137 17.39 -6.14 -1.74
CA PRO A 137 18.60 -6.86 -2.08
C PRO A 137 18.87 -7.99 -1.10
N ASP A 138 19.21 -9.17 -1.63
CA ASP A 138 19.59 -10.33 -0.84
C ASP A 138 20.88 -10.02 -0.06
N GLY A 139 20.82 -10.01 1.28
CA GLY A 139 22.00 -9.96 2.14
C GLY A 139 22.20 -8.70 3.02
N GLU A 140 21.31 -7.70 2.99
CA GLU A 140 21.42 -6.53 3.89
C GLU A 140 20.39 -6.51 5.03
N GLY A 141 19.65 -7.61 5.23
CA GLY A 141 18.78 -7.79 6.38
C GLY A 141 19.62 -7.97 7.65
N VAL A 142 19.52 -7.00 8.56
CA VAL A 142 20.07 -7.00 9.93
C VAL A 142 20.14 -8.39 10.56
N SER A 143 21.37 -8.81 10.86
CA SER A 143 21.71 -9.95 11.73
C SER A 143 21.45 -9.64 13.19
#